data_AF-A0A963H6C5-F1
#
_entry.id   AF-A0A963H6C5-F1
#
_cell.length_a   1.000
_cell.length_b   1.000
_cell.length_c   1.000
_cell.angle_alpha   90.00
_cell.angle_beta   90.00
_cell.angle_gamma   90.00
#
_symmetry.space_group_name_H-M   'P 1'
#
loop_
_entity.id
_entity.type
_entity.pdbx_description
1 polymer ?
#
loop_
_entity_poly.entity_id
_entity_poly.type
_entity_poly.pdbx_seq_one_letter_code
_entity_poly.pdbx_strand_id
1 'polypeptide(L)'
;MPEALRARFAQSLAHFAARAAALPVPSFPEALPVSARREEIAAAIGAHQVVIVCGETGSGKTTQLPKLCLALGRGVGGLIGHTQ
;
A
#
# COMPACT_ATOMS: atom_id res chain seq x y z
N MET A 1 -4.75 29.45 14.37
CA MET A 1 -5.59 28.46 13.64
C MET A 1 -6.98 28.47 14.27
N PRO A 2 -8.08 28.56 13.50
CA PRO A 2 -9.43 28.50 14.03
C PRO A 2 -9.72 27.19 14.77
N GLU A 3 -10.56 27.22 15.80
CA GLU A 3 -10.87 26.03 16.62
C GLU A 3 -11.47 24.88 15.80
N ALA A 4 -12.38 25.20 14.87
CA ALA A 4 -12.96 24.23 13.96
C ALA A 4 -11.90 23.51 13.10
N LEU A 5 -10.81 24.19 12.73
CA LEU A 5 -9.72 23.58 11.96
C LEU A 5 -8.88 22.63 12.84
N ARG A 6 -8.62 23.00 14.10
CA ARG A 6 -7.92 22.13 15.07
C ARG A 6 -8.70 20.83 15.33
N ALA A 7 -10.02 20.94 15.52
CA ALA A 7 -10.89 19.79 15.73
C ALA A 7 -10.86 18.83 14.52
N ARG A 8 -10.92 19.36 13.29
CA ARG A 8 -10.82 18.56 12.05
C ARG A 8 -9.47 17.84 11.93
N PHE A 9 -8.37 18.50 12.29
CA PHE A 9 -7.06 17.86 12.30
C PHE A 9 -6.99 16.72 13.33
N ALA A 10 -7.44 16.94 14.56
CA ALA A 10 -7.45 15.91 15.60
C ALA A 10 -8.27 14.69 15.19
N GLN A 11 -9.45 14.91 14.60
CA GLN A 11 -10.29 13.83 14.08
C GLN A 11 -9.59 13.07 12.94
N SER A 12 -8.98 13.78 11.99
CA SER A 12 -8.25 13.17 10.88
C SER A 12 -7.09 12.30 11.34
N LEU A 13 -6.30 12.78 12.32
CA LEU A 13 -5.20 12.03 12.92
C LEU A 13 -5.70 10.79 13.66
N ALA A 14 -6.78 10.89 14.44
CA ALA A 14 -7.37 9.76 15.14
C ALA A 14 -7.87 8.67 14.15
N HIS A 15 -8.53 9.08 13.05
CA HIS A 15 -8.96 8.17 12.00
C HIS A 15 -7.78 7.50 11.30
N PHE A 16 -6.70 8.23 11.02
CA PHE A 16 -5.48 7.67 10.44
C PHE A 16 -4.85 6.64 11.38
N ALA A 17 -4.69 6.96 12.66
CA ALA A 17 -4.09 6.07 13.66
C ALA A 17 -4.91 4.79 13.83
N ALA A 18 -6.24 4.90 13.90
CA ALA A 18 -7.14 3.75 13.99
C ALA A 18 -7.00 2.83 12.76
N ARG A 19 -6.94 3.39 11.54
CA ARG A 19 -6.74 2.60 10.32
C ARG A 19 -5.35 1.97 10.26
N ALA A 20 -4.31 2.68 10.68
CA ALA A 20 -2.94 2.16 10.74
C ALA A 20 -2.84 0.96 11.68
N ALA A 21 -3.47 1.04 12.86
CA ALA A 21 -3.48 -0.03 13.86
C ALA A 21 -4.31 -1.26 13.43
N ALA A 22 -5.29 -1.08 12.55
CA ALA A 22 -6.17 -2.13 12.05
C ALA A 22 -5.72 -2.75 10.71
N LEU A 23 -4.53 -2.39 10.21
CA LEU A 23 -4.04 -2.92 8.94
C LEU A 23 -3.80 -4.44 9.02
N PRO A 24 -4.31 -5.22 8.05
CA PRO A 24 -3.98 -6.64 7.97
C PRO A 24 -2.52 -6.81 7.53
N VAL A 25 -1.83 -7.81 8.10
CA VAL A 25 -0.49 -8.20 7.68
C VAL A 25 -0.60 -9.06 6.42
N PRO A 26 -0.11 -8.59 5.25
CA PRO A 26 -0.24 -9.36 4.02
C PRO A 26 0.71 -10.57 3.99
N SER A 27 0.24 -11.69 3.45
CA SER A 27 1.07 -12.85 3.14
C SER A 27 1.48 -12.87 1.66
N PHE A 28 2.73 -13.25 1.43
CA PHE A 28 3.36 -13.31 0.10
C PHE A 28 3.86 -14.74 -0.17
N PRO A 29 3.13 -15.54 -0.97
CA PRO A 29 3.58 -16.89 -1.32
C PRO A 29 4.84 -16.83 -2.18
N GLU A 30 5.93 -17.43 -1.72
CA GLU A 30 7.25 -17.43 -2.41
C GLU A 30 7.20 -18.09 -3.79
N ALA A 31 6.21 -18.95 -4.06
CA ALA A 31 6.01 -19.59 -5.36
C ALA A 31 5.63 -18.61 -6.49
N LEU A 32 5.19 -17.39 -6.16
CA LEU A 32 4.82 -16.39 -7.16
C LEU A 32 6.02 -15.51 -7.54
N PRO A 33 6.32 -15.33 -8.85
CA PRO A 33 7.44 -14.50 -9.28
C PRO A 33 7.46 -13.08 -8.70
N VAL A 34 6.29 -12.45 -8.55
CA VAL A 34 6.18 -11.10 -7.95
C VAL A 34 6.52 -11.11 -6.46
N SER A 35 6.15 -12.16 -5.72
CA SER A 35 6.47 -12.28 -4.29
C SER A 35 7.98 -12.43 -4.05
N ALA A 36 8.65 -13.24 -4.87
CA ALA A 36 10.09 -13.45 -4.78
C ALA A 36 10.90 -12.15 -5.04
N ARG A 37 10.31 -11.20 -5.76
CA ARG A 37 10.89 -9.89 -6.08
C ARG A 37 10.34 -8.74 -5.21
N ARG A 38 9.63 -9.05 -4.11
CA ARG A 38 8.90 -8.03 -3.32
C ARG A 38 9.77 -6.90 -2.81
N GLU A 39 11.01 -7.19 -2.42
CA GLU A 39 11.92 -6.19 -1.84
C GLU A 39 12.40 -5.21 -2.91
N GLU A 40 12.74 -5.70 -4.10
CA GLU A 40 13.12 -4.90 -5.27
C GLU A 40 11.96 -3.99 -5.69
N ILE A 41 10.74 -4.54 -5.78
CA ILE A 41 9.54 -3.78 -6.14
C ILE A 41 9.21 -2.75 -5.05
N ALA A 42 9.33 -3.10 -3.77
CA ALA A 42 9.11 -2.20 -2.65
C ALA A 42 10.07 -1.01 -2.67
N ALA A 43 11.35 -1.28 -2.92
CA ALA A 43 12.37 -0.24 -3.05
C ALA A 43 12.04 0.69 -4.23
N ALA A 44 11.64 0.14 -5.38
CA ALA A 44 11.24 0.94 -6.54
C ALA A 44 10.02 1.83 -6.24
N ILE A 45 8.99 1.30 -5.58
CA ILE A 45 7.79 2.08 -5.16
C ILE A 45 8.16 3.17 -4.13
N GLY A 46 9.16 2.93 -3.28
CA GLY A 46 9.65 3.91 -2.33
C GLY A 46 10.43 5.05 -3.00
N ALA A 47 11.21 4.74 -4.03
CA ALA A 47 12.11 5.68 -4.70
C ALA A 47 11.45 6.45 -5.85
N HIS A 48 10.39 5.92 -6.47
CA HIS A 48 9.80 6.47 -7.69
C HIS A 48 8.30 6.70 -7.56
N GLN A 49 7.82 7.86 -8.01
CA GLN A 49 6.38 8.17 -8.05
C GLN A 49 5.62 7.28 -9.05
N VAL A 50 6.28 6.83 -10.10
CA VAL A 50 5.73 5.94 -11.13
C VAL A 50 6.68 4.76 -11.31
N VAL A 51 6.13 3.54 -11.24
CA VAL A 51 6.86 2.29 -11.43
C VAL A 51 6.12 1.45 -12.46
N ILE A 52 6.85 0.92 -13.44
CA ILE A 52 6.32 -0.03 -14.42
C ILE A 52 6.77 -1.43 -14.00
N VAL A 53 5.83 -2.33 -13.73
CA VAL A 53 6.12 -3.72 -13.35
C VAL A 53 5.70 -4.65 -14.47
N CYS A 54 6.69 -5.19 -15.18
CA CYS A 54 6.48 -6.16 -16.25
C CYS A 54 6.52 -7.59 -15.71
N GLY A 55 5.69 -8.47 -16.29
CA GLY A 55 5.73 -9.90 -16.00
C GLY A 55 4.63 -10.65 -16.76
N GLU A 56 4.81 -11.95 -16.94
CA GLU A 56 3.85 -12.79 -17.65
C GLU A 56 2.50 -12.93 -16.90
N THR A 57 1.45 -13.34 -17.60
CA THR A 57 0.18 -13.71 -16.97
C THR A 57 0.42 -14.83 -15.96
N GLY A 58 -0.22 -14.77 -14.80
CA GLY A 58 0.01 -15.73 -13.71
C GLY A 58 1.18 -15.39 -12.77
N SER A 59 1.99 -14.36 -13.07
CA SER A 59 3.12 -13.96 -12.20
C SER A 59 2.71 -13.43 -10.81
N GLY A 60 1.42 -13.17 -10.60
CA GLY A 60 0.88 -12.64 -9.34
C GLY A 60 0.75 -11.12 -9.26
N LYS A 61 0.96 -10.36 -10.35
CA LYS A 61 0.90 -8.87 -10.33
C LYS A 61 -0.39 -8.34 -9.70
N THR A 62 -1.54 -8.72 -10.25
CA THR A 62 -2.87 -8.26 -9.84
C THR A 62 -3.18 -8.61 -8.37
N THR A 63 -2.67 -9.76 -7.89
CA THR A 63 -3.00 -10.27 -6.56
C THR A 63 -2.01 -9.85 -5.48
N GLN A 64 -0.74 -9.59 -5.83
CA GLN A 64 0.32 -9.27 -4.87
C GLN A 64 0.72 -7.80 -4.84
N LEU A 65 0.61 -7.04 -5.93
CA LEU A 65 1.00 -5.62 -5.93
C LEU A 65 0.15 -4.76 -4.97
N PRO A 66 -1.19 -4.92 -4.89
CA PRO A 66 -1.99 -4.20 -3.89
C PRO A 66 -1.58 -4.52 -2.45
N LYS A 67 -1.23 -5.79 -2.18
CA LYS A 67 -0.75 -6.23 -0.87
C LYS A 67 0.60 -5.62 -0.53
N LEU A 68 1.50 -5.54 -1.49
CA LEU A 68 2.81 -4.91 -1.31
C LEU A 68 2.65 -3.41 -1.02
N CYS A 69 1.79 -2.71 -1.77
CA CYS A 69 1.44 -1.32 -1.48
C CYS A 69 0.88 -1.15 -0.06
N LEU A 70 0.02 -2.07 0.39
CA LEU A 70 -0.52 -2.06 1.75
C LEU A 70 0.57 -2.25 2.82
N ALA A 71 1.49 -3.19 2.61
CA ALA A 71 2.64 -3.42 3.49
C ALA A 71 3.57 -2.19 3.60
N LEU A 72 3.61 -1.36 2.55
CA LEU A 72 4.34 -0.08 2.53
C LEU A 72 3.55 1.07 3.20
N GLY A 73 2.44 0.78 3.88
CA GLY A 73 1.58 1.77 4.52
C GLY A 73 0.75 2.60 3.54
N ARG A 74 0.71 2.23 2.25
CA ARG A 74 -0.21 2.87 1.29
C ARG A 74 -1.64 2.44 1.60
N GLY A 75 -2.60 3.29 1.26
CA GLY A 75 -4.02 3.06 1.58
C GLY A 75 -4.42 3.41 3.02
N VAL A 76 -3.50 3.61 3.97
CA VAL A 76 -3.86 4.04 5.34
C VAL A 76 -4.48 5.45 5.33
N GLY A 77 -3.93 6.35 4.53
CA GLY A 77 -4.46 7.71 4.37
C GLY A 77 -5.60 7.83 3.35
N GLY A 78 -5.97 6.75 2.65
CA GLY A 78 -6.83 6.81 1.48
C GLY A 78 -7.24 5.44 0.96
N LEU A 79 -7.04 5.19 -0.34
CA LEU A 79 -7.42 3.94 -0.99
C LEU A 79 -6.28 3.44 -1.89
N ILE A 80 -6.19 2.12 -2.06
CA ILE A 80 -5.41 1.49 -3.13
C ILE A 80 -6.40 1.14 -4.23
N GLY A 81 -6.35 1.87 -5.35
CA GLY A 81 -7.13 1.54 -6.54
C GLY A 81 -6.42 0.49 -7.37
N HIS A 82 -7.12 -0.60 -7.69
CA HIS A 82 -6.67 -1.60 -8.66
C HIS A 82 -7.71 -1.71 -9.77
N THR A 83 -7.33 -1.44 -11.01
CA THR A 83 -8.20 -1.54 -12.18
C THR A 83 -7.81 -2.76 -13.04
N GLN A 84 -8.73 -3.25 -13.87
CA GLN A 84 -8.50 -4.32 -14.84
C GLN A 84 -8.41 -3.78 -16.26
#